data_AF-A0A7V5IEG5-F1
#
_entry.id   AF-A0A7V5IEG5-F1
#
_cell.length_a   1.000
_cell.length_b   1.000
_cell.length_c   1.000
_cell.angle_alpha   90.00
_cell.angle_beta   90.00
_cell.angle_gamma   90.00
#
_symmetry.space_group_name_H-M   'P 1'
#
loop_
_entity.id
_entity.type
_entity.pdbx_description
1 polymer ?
#
loop_
_entity_poly.entity_id
_entity_poly.type
_entity_poly.pdbx_seq_one_letter_code
_entity_poly.pdbx_strand_id
1 'polypeptide(L)'
;MIDKKEKLNALAVALQNEMEERAFYLKNAERTKNPMGKAMFQTIADEELEHYQKLKELQQKLNAEGKWPETIPLKVKDTIVVSIFNQMTKNNENIPEGDADDRQALRQAIEFEANAAKYYAHLRDQVSSPPEKRFFDLLAKIEYTHYLSLKDTEELLTDPVSWYQKKEHSQLDGA
;
A
#
# COMPACT_ATOMS: atom_id res chain seq x y z
N MET A 1 -2.94 -1.82 26.97
CA MET A 1 -2.33 -0.54 26.58
C MET A 1 -0.84 -0.72 26.60
N ILE A 2 -0.21 -0.71 25.44
CA ILE A 2 1.23 -0.99 25.34
C ILE A 2 2.08 0.17 25.87
N ASP A 3 3.21 -0.16 26.50
CA ASP A 3 4.14 0.83 27.08
C ASP A 3 5.09 1.45 26.03
N LYS A 4 5.96 2.39 26.45
CA LYS A 4 6.90 3.08 25.52
C LYS A 4 7.84 2.08 24.82
N LYS A 5 8.35 1.08 25.54
CA LYS A 5 9.30 0.11 24.99
C LYS A 5 8.60 -0.78 23.97
N GLU A 6 7.41 -1.23 24.28
CA GLU A 6 6.57 -2.02 23.37
C GLU A 6 6.21 -1.21 22.11
N LYS A 7 5.87 0.08 22.24
CA LYS A 7 5.65 0.97 21.07
C LYS A 7 6.89 1.11 20.20
N LEU A 8 8.08 1.30 20.79
CA LEU A 8 9.32 1.42 20.03
C LEU A 8 9.66 0.12 19.29
N ASN A 9 9.41 -1.04 19.90
CA ASN A 9 9.57 -2.34 19.25
C ASN A 9 8.58 -2.51 18.08
N ALA A 10 7.32 -2.17 18.29
CA ALA A 10 6.30 -2.23 17.24
C ALA A 10 6.65 -1.33 16.04
N LEU A 11 7.16 -0.12 16.30
CA LEU A 11 7.65 0.78 15.25
C LEU A 11 8.89 0.25 14.54
N ALA A 12 9.78 -0.45 15.24
CA ALA A 12 10.95 -1.07 14.62
C ALA A 12 10.55 -2.19 13.65
N VAL A 13 9.58 -3.03 14.03
CA VAL A 13 9.02 -4.05 13.13
C VAL A 13 8.33 -3.40 11.94
N ALA A 14 7.50 -2.37 12.15
CA ALA A 14 6.86 -1.62 11.07
C ALA A 14 7.91 -1.11 10.07
N LEU A 15 8.92 -0.39 10.55
CA LEU A 15 10.01 0.15 9.72
C LEU A 15 10.76 -0.91 8.91
N GLN A 16 10.92 -2.11 9.46
CA GLN A 16 11.52 -3.22 8.74
C GLN A 16 10.61 -3.69 7.60
N ASN A 17 9.33 -3.93 7.90
CA ASN A 17 8.35 -4.38 6.91
C ASN A 17 8.26 -3.39 5.73
N GLU A 18 8.13 -2.09 6.00
CA GLU A 18 8.08 -1.05 4.96
C GLU A 18 9.26 -1.12 3.98
N MET A 19 10.47 -1.42 4.48
CA MET A 19 11.65 -1.52 3.63
C MET A 19 11.75 -2.84 2.87
N GLU A 20 11.28 -3.94 3.48
CA GLU A 20 11.18 -5.23 2.81
C GLU A 20 10.15 -5.20 1.68
N GLU A 21 8.98 -4.62 1.94
CA GLU A 21 7.89 -4.44 0.97
C GLU A 21 8.33 -3.51 -0.17
N ARG A 22 8.91 -2.34 0.15
CA ARG A 22 9.49 -1.46 -0.86
C ARG A 22 10.51 -2.16 -1.75
N ALA A 23 11.44 -2.92 -1.17
CA ALA A 23 12.47 -3.63 -1.94
C ALA A 23 11.84 -4.69 -2.85
N PHE A 24 10.82 -5.40 -2.37
CA PHE A 24 10.04 -6.34 -3.16
C PHE A 24 9.35 -5.66 -4.34
N TYR A 25 8.70 -4.51 -4.11
CA TYR A 25 8.00 -3.78 -5.14
C TYR A 25 8.93 -3.25 -6.22
N LEU A 26 10.04 -2.60 -5.85
CA LEU A 26 11.03 -2.11 -6.82
C LEU A 26 11.58 -3.25 -7.70
N LYS A 27 11.91 -4.38 -7.08
CA LYS A 27 12.41 -5.56 -7.80
C LYS A 27 11.39 -6.05 -8.83
N ASN A 28 10.10 -6.08 -8.49
CA ASN A 28 9.07 -6.55 -9.41
C ASN A 28 8.70 -5.50 -10.46
N ALA A 29 8.79 -4.20 -10.15
CA ALA A 29 8.66 -3.12 -11.13
C ALA A 29 9.77 -3.18 -12.19
N GLU A 30 10.99 -3.57 -11.80
CA GLU A 30 12.11 -3.78 -12.74
C GLU A 30 11.92 -5.04 -13.60
N ARG A 31 11.37 -6.11 -13.01
CA ARG A 31 11.20 -7.41 -13.68
C ARG A 31 10.05 -7.41 -14.69
N THR A 32 8.89 -6.89 -14.30
CA THR A 32 7.67 -7.05 -15.09
C THR A 32 7.78 -6.32 -16.42
N LYS A 33 7.29 -6.96 -17.49
CA LYS A 33 7.16 -6.34 -18.82
C LYS A 33 5.81 -5.67 -19.01
N ASN A 34 4.89 -5.89 -18.07
CA ASN A 34 3.57 -5.30 -18.13
C ASN A 34 3.65 -3.83 -17.68
N PRO A 35 3.31 -2.85 -18.53
CA PRO A 35 3.40 -1.44 -18.17
C PRO A 35 2.50 -1.09 -16.98
N MET A 36 1.33 -1.74 -16.88
CA MET A 36 0.40 -1.56 -15.78
C MET A 36 0.95 -2.11 -14.46
N GLY A 37 1.43 -3.35 -14.48
CA GLY A 37 2.08 -3.96 -13.32
C GLY A 37 3.29 -3.15 -12.86
N LYS A 38 4.08 -2.63 -13.80
CA LYS A 38 5.25 -1.80 -13.52
C LYS A 38 4.87 -0.50 -12.81
N ALA A 39 3.90 0.23 -13.36
CA ALA A 39 3.45 1.48 -12.76
C ALA A 39 2.86 1.25 -11.36
N MET A 40 2.03 0.20 -11.21
CA MET A 40 1.46 -0.18 -9.91
C MET A 40 2.54 -0.45 -8.86
N PHE A 41 3.50 -1.33 -9.16
CA PHE A 41 4.57 -1.64 -8.22
C PHE A 41 5.45 -0.43 -7.91
N GLN A 42 5.73 0.43 -8.89
CA GLN A 42 6.52 1.65 -8.64
C GLN A 42 5.78 2.63 -7.73
N THR A 43 4.48 2.84 -7.95
CA THR A 43 3.66 3.72 -7.11
C THR A 43 3.64 3.25 -5.65
N ILE A 44 3.35 1.96 -5.42
CA ILE A 44 3.31 1.40 -4.06
C ILE A 44 4.71 1.47 -3.42
N ALA A 45 5.79 1.16 -4.15
CA ALA A 45 7.15 1.30 -3.63
C ALA A 45 7.52 2.72 -3.16
N ASP A 46 7.01 3.74 -3.86
CA ASP A 46 7.23 5.13 -3.48
C ASP A 46 6.38 5.53 -2.25
N GLU A 47 5.25 4.86 -2.04
CA GLU A 47 4.37 5.04 -0.89
C GLU A 47 4.92 4.36 0.37
N GLU A 48 5.44 3.13 0.27
CA GLU A 48 6.15 2.47 1.37
C GLU A 48 7.38 3.26 1.83
N LEU A 49 8.03 3.99 0.92
CA LEU A 49 9.10 4.91 1.31
C LEU A 49 8.58 6.08 2.15
N GLU A 50 7.42 6.64 1.78
CA GLU A 50 6.77 7.72 2.53
C GLU A 50 6.34 7.21 3.91
N HIS A 51 5.71 6.03 3.99
CA HIS A 51 5.32 5.36 5.23
C HIS A 51 6.52 5.17 6.16
N TYR A 52 7.60 4.57 5.65
CA TYR A 52 8.86 4.41 6.38
C TYR A 52 9.38 5.73 6.95
N GLN A 53 9.40 6.80 6.15
CA GLN A 53 9.88 8.10 6.60
C GLN A 53 9.04 8.66 7.75
N LYS A 54 7.70 8.50 7.70
CA LYS A 54 6.80 8.94 8.77
C LYS A 54 6.93 8.11 10.03
N LEU A 55 7.06 6.79 9.90
CA LEU A 55 7.30 5.89 11.03
C LEU A 55 8.66 6.18 11.68
N LYS A 56 9.67 6.56 10.89
CA LYS A 56 11.01 6.87 11.39
C LYS A 56 11.02 8.20 12.13
N GLU A 57 10.38 9.22 11.57
CA GLU A 57 10.18 10.52 12.24
C GLU A 57 9.47 10.32 13.59
N LEU A 58 8.41 9.51 13.58
CA LEU A 58 7.65 9.16 14.78
C LEU A 58 8.51 8.46 15.83
N GLN A 59 9.26 7.43 15.43
CA GLN A 59 10.14 6.67 16.32
C GLN A 59 11.20 7.58 16.95
N GLN A 60 11.80 8.48 16.17
CA GLN A 60 12.79 9.45 16.64
C GLN A 60 12.20 10.39 17.70
N LYS A 61 11.02 10.97 17.44
CA LYS A 61 10.30 11.84 18.39
C LYS A 61 9.94 11.11 19.68
N LEU A 62 9.37 9.91 19.56
CA LEU A 62 9.03 9.09 20.72
C LEU A 62 10.26 8.72 21.55
N ASN A 63 11.38 8.44 20.90
CA ASN A 63 12.62 8.09 21.59
C ASN A 63 13.18 9.30 22.36
N ALA A 64 13.31 10.46 21.69
CA ALA A 64 13.93 11.66 22.23
C ALA A 64 13.07 12.37 23.29
N GLU A 65 11.77 12.56 23.02
CA GLU A 65 10.88 13.37 23.86
C GLU A 65 10.02 12.52 24.80
N GLY A 66 9.95 11.20 24.56
CA GLY A 66 9.07 10.30 25.29
C GLY A 66 7.59 10.52 25.01
N LYS A 67 7.25 11.34 24.03
CA LYS A 67 5.88 11.74 23.70
C LYS A 67 5.55 11.44 22.26
N TRP A 68 4.31 11.06 22.04
CA TRP A 68 3.73 10.97 20.71
C TRP A 68 3.32 12.37 20.24
N PRO A 69 3.67 12.79 19.01
CA PRO A 69 3.27 14.10 18.49
C PRO A 69 1.77 14.14 18.18
N GLU A 70 1.12 15.28 18.41
CA GLU A 70 -0.32 15.44 18.15
C GLU A 70 -0.70 15.18 16.69
N THR A 71 0.20 15.52 15.77
CA THR A 71 0.05 15.28 14.33
C THR A 71 1.35 14.78 13.71
N ILE A 72 1.21 13.82 12.80
CA ILE A 72 2.21 13.48 11.80
C ILE A 72 1.52 13.57 10.45
N PRO A 73 1.94 14.49 9.57
CA PRO A 73 1.32 14.62 8.25
C PRO A 73 1.71 13.40 7.42
N LEU A 74 0.75 12.50 7.23
CA LEU A 74 0.78 11.41 6.26
C LEU A 74 -0.23 11.74 5.17
N LYS A 75 0.22 11.74 3.91
CA LYS A 75 -0.68 12.00 2.78
C LYS A 75 -1.36 10.69 2.42
N VAL A 76 -2.69 10.71 2.37
CA VAL A 76 -3.43 9.64 1.70
C VAL A 76 -3.31 9.90 0.22
N LYS A 77 -2.68 8.98 -0.51
CA LYS A 77 -2.74 8.95 -1.96
C LYS A 77 -3.79 7.92 -2.33
N ASP A 78 -4.66 8.30 -3.26
CA ASP A 78 -5.62 7.37 -3.83
C ASP A 78 -4.89 6.48 -4.84
N THR A 79 -4.12 5.52 -4.31
CA THR A 79 -3.47 4.47 -5.12
C THR A 79 -4.54 3.50 -5.54
N ILE A 80 -5.25 3.89 -6.60
CA ILE A 80 -6.34 3.15 -7.20
C ILE A 80 -5.89 2.72 -8.60
N VAL A 81 -6.01 1.42 -8.90
CA VAL A 81 -5.74 0.85 -10.22
C VAL A 81 -6.37 1.65 -11.33
N VAL A 82 -7.62 2.08 -11.14
CA VAL A 82 -8.38 2.90 -12.09
C VAL A 82 -7.67 4.20 -12.43
N SER A 83 -7.03 4.87 -11.46
CA SER A 83 -6.28 6.12 -11.70
C SER A 83 -5.05 5.87 -12.57
N ILE A 84 -4.27 4.84 -12.23
CA ILE A 84 -3.06 4.45 -12.96
C ILE A 84 -3.43 3.98 -14.37
N PHE A 85 -4.49 3.19 -14.49
CA PHE A 85 -5.06 2.72 -15.74
C PHE A 85 -5.53 3.88 -16.63
N ASN A 86 -6.31 4.82 -16.09
CA ASN A 86 -6.79 6.00 -16.83
C ASN A 86 -5.65 6.87 -17.34
N GLN A 87 -4.51 6.88 -16.65
CA GLN A 87 -3.30 7.55 -17.12
C GLN A 87 -2.66 6.81 -18.29
N MET A 88 -2.61 5.47 -18.27
CA MET A 88 -2.05 4.65 -19.34
C MET A 88 -2.92 4.59 -20.61
N THR A 89 -4.25 4.51 -20.46
CA THR A 89 -5.16 4.48 -21.63
C THR A 89 -5.12 5.79 -22.41
N LYS A 90 -4.92 6.94 -21.74
CA LYS A 90 -4.66 8.22 -22.41
C LYS A 90 -3.40 8.22 -23.28
N ASN A 91 -2.45 7.34 -22.98
CA ASN A 91 -1.21 7.18 -23.74
C ASN A 91 -1.31 6.12 -24.85
N ASN A 92 -2.50 5.55 -25.09
CA ASN A 92 -2.75 4.45 -26.04
C ASN A 92 -1.86 3.21 -25.78
N GLU A 93 -1.48 2.96 -24.54
CA GLU A 93 -0.72 1.77 -24.18
C GLU A 93 -1.65 0.55 -24.12
N ASN A 94 -1.31 -0.51 -24.88
CA ASN A 94 -2.01 -1.78 -24.77
C ASN A 94 -1.55 -2.50 -23.50
N ILE A 95 -2.49 -3.03 -22.71
CA ILE A 95 -2.19 -3.75 -21.47
C ILE A 95 -2.32 -5.26 -21.75
N PRO A 96 -1.20 -5.99 -21.93
CA PRO A 96 -1.25 -7.44 -22.11
C PRO A 96 -1.61 -8.16 -20.81
N GLU A 97 -1.89 -9.46 -20.90
CA GLU A 97 -1.89 -10.33 -19.72
C GLU A 97 -0.51 -10.35 -19.04
N GLY A 98 -0.50 -10.62 -17.73
CA GLY A 98 0.74 -10.85 -16.98
C GLY A 98 1.30 -12.26 -17.17
N ASP A 99 2.61 -12.42 -17.03
CA ASP A 99 3.23 -13.74 -17.01
C ASP A 99 2.99 -14.49 -15.68
N ALA A 100 3.47 -15.74 -15.58
CA ALA A 100 3.29 -16.54 -14.36
C ALA A 100 3.98 -15.91 -13.14
N ASP A 101 5.12 -15.27 -13.35
CA ASP A 101 5.90 -14.61 -12.31
C ASP A 101 5.21 -13.31 -11.87
N ASP A 102 4.55 -12.58 -12.78
CA ASP A 102 3.70 -11.41 -12.48
C ASP A 102 2.56 -11.81 -11.56
N ARG A 103 1.85 -12.90 -11.88
CA ARG A 103 0.76 -13.41 -11.04
C ARG A 103 1.26 -13.87 -9.67
N GLN A 104 2.42 -14.52 -9.61
CA GLN A 104 3.02 -14.91 -8.33
C GLN A 104 3.41 -13.68 -7.49
N ALA A 105 4.01 -12.67 -8.11
CA ALA A 105 4.38 -11.43 -7.45
C ALA A 105 3.17 -10.68 -6.90
N LEU A 106 2.07 -10.59 -7.67
CA LEU A 106 0.82 -9.99 -7.22
C LEU A 106 0.23 -10.72 -6.00
N ARG A 107 0.22 -12.05 -6.00
CA ARG A 107 -0.28 -12.82 -4.85
C ARG A 107 0.53 -12.56 -3.58
N GLN A 108 1.85 -12.50 -3.71
CA GLN A 108 2.73 -12.17 -2.59
C GLN A 108 2.48 -10.74 -2.09
N ALA A 109 2.34 -9.77 -3.01
CA ALA A 109 2.02 -8.39 -2.67
C ALA A 109 0.67 -8.27 -1.94
N ILE A 110 -0.37 -8.95 -2.44
CA ILE A 110 -1.69 -9.01 -1.80
C ILE A 110 -1.58 -9.53 -0.36
N GLU A 111 -0.72 -10.52 -0.13
CA GLU A 111 -0.48 -11.05 1.22
C GLU A 111 0.26 -10.04 2.11
N PHE A 112 1.27 -9.34 1.59
CA PHE A 112 1.96 -8.27 2.32
C PHE A 112 0.99 -7.19 2.77
N GLU A 113 0.23 -6.59 1.85
CA GLU A 113 -0.71 -5.51 2.19
C GLU A 113 -1.81 -5.98 3.14
N ALA A 114 -2.31 -7.20 2.96
CA ALA A 114 -3.30 -7.76 3.88
C ALA A 114 -2.73 -7.94 5.29
N ASN A 115 -1.46 -8.30 5.42
CA ASN A 115 -0.78 -8.45 6.70
C ASN A 115 -0.42 -7.09 7.31
N ALA A 116 0.04 -6.12 6.52
CA ALA A 116 0.34 -4.77 6.96
C ALA A 116 -0.93 -4.05 7.46
N ALA A 117 -2.04 -4.13 6.71
CA ALA A 117 -3.34 -3.58 7.13
C ALA A 117 -3.80 -4.17 8.48
N LYS A 118 -3.69 -5.48 8.66
CA LYS A 118 -4.01 -6.16 9.93
C LYS A 118 -3.07 -5.75 11.05
N TYR A 119 -1.78 -5.63 10.77
CA TYR A 119 -0.77 -5.25 11.75
C TYR A 119 -1.01 -3.83 12.27
N TYR A 120 -1.26 -2.86 11.39
CA TYR A 120 -1.57 -1.49 11.81
C TYR A 120 -2.92 -1.39 12.53
N ALA A 121 -3.94 -2.14 12.11
CA ALA A 121 -5.20 -2.21 12.84
C ALA A 121 -5.00 -2.79 14.25
N HIS A 122 -4.13 -3.80 14.40
CA HIS A 122 -3.76 -4.35 15.70
C HIS A 122 -3.06 -3.32 16.58
N LEU A 123 -2.09 -2.56 16.06
CA LEU A 123 -1.42 -1.49 16.80
C LEU A 123 -2.39 -0.39 17.25
N ARG A 124 -3.32 0.03 16.37
CA ARG A 124 -4.41 0.97 16.70
C ARG A 124 -5.22 0.49 17.91
N ASP A 125 -5.52 -0.79 17.99
CA ASP A 125 -6.35 -1.36 19.05
C ASP A 125 -5.58 -1.53 20.37
N GLN A 126 -4.25 -1.54 20.32
CA GLN A 126 -3.37 -1.63 21.50
C GLN A 126 -3.05 -0.28 22.16
N VAL A 127 -3.41 0.83 21.50
CA VAL A 127 -3.18 2.20 21.98
C VAL A 127 -4.50 2.88 22.41
N SER A 128 -4.43 3.96 23.19
CA SER A 128 -5.58 4.71 23.76
C SER A 128 -5.49 6.19 23.43
N SER A 129 -4.27 6.71 23.25
CA SER A 129 -4.04 8.08 22.83
C SER A 129 -4.75 8.32 21.50
N PRO A 130 -5.67 9.31 21.41
CA PRO A 130 -6.37 9.59 20.16
C PRO A 130 -5.43 9.92 18.99
N PRO A 131 -4.32 10.67 19.16
CA PRO A 131 -3.29 10.83 18.12
C PRO A 131 -2.70 9.51 17.61
N GLU A 132 -2.36 8.58 18.52
CA GLU A 132 -1.80 7.27 18.16
C GLU A 132 -2.80 6.43 17.37
N LYS A 133 -4.05 6.36 17.86
CA LYS A 133 -5.13 5.64 17.19
C LYS A 133 -5.35 6.16 15.78
N ARG A 134 -5.44 7.48 15.60
CA ARG A 134 -5.66 8.08 14.28
C ARG A 134 -4.53 7.75 13.31
N PHE A 135 -3.27 7.78 13.76
CA PHE A 135 -2.13 7.49 12.90
C PHE A 135 -2.15 6.03 12.41
N PHE A 136 -2.30 5.06 13.32
CA PHE A 136 -2.33 3.64 12.94
C PHE A 136 -3.60 3.26 12.17
N ASP A 137 -4.75 3.88 12.47
CA ASP A 137 -5.97 3.70 11.68
C ASP A 137 -5.80 4.21 10.24
N LEU A 138 -5.06 5.32 10.06
CA LEU A 138 -4.76 5.86 8.74
C LEU A 138 -3.87 4.92 7.93
N LEU A 139 -2.77 4.44 8.51
CA LEU A 139 -1.90 3.45 7.85
C LEU A 139 -2.67 2.17 7.49
N ALA A 140 -3.44 1.62 8.43
CA ALA A 140 -4.24 0.43 8.17
C ALA A 140 -5.21 0.59 6.98
N LYS A 141 -5.77 1.79 6.79
CA LYS A 141 -6.65 2.11 5.66
C LYS A 141 -5.88 2.29 4.35
N ILE A 142 -4.68 2.85 4.40
CA ILE A 142 -3.81 2.97 3.22
C ILE A 142 -3.38 1.58 2.73
N GLU A 143 -2.86 0.71 3.60
CA GLU A 143 -2.47 -0.65 3.19
C GLU A 143 -3.67 -1.47 2.73
N TYR A 144 -4.84 -1.27 3.33
CA TYR A 144 -6.05 -1.91 2.82
C TYR A 144 -6.42 -1.43 1.41
N THR A 145 -6.12 -0.18 1.09
CA THR A 145 -6.33 0.39 -0.26
C THR A 145 -5.32 -0.21 -1.25
N HIS A 146 -4.04 -0.36 -0.87
CA HIS A 146 -3.06 -1.10 -1.66
C HIS A 146 -3.50 -2.54 -1.93
N TYR A 147 -3.95 -3.25 -0.90
CA TYR A 147 -4.50 -4.61 -1.03
C TYR A 147 -5.63 -4.68 -2.07
N LEU A 148 -6.59 -3.74 -2.02
CA LEU A 148 -7.68 -3.70 -3.00
C LEU A 148 -7.16 -3.41 -4.41
N SER A 149 -6.19 -2.51 -4.53
CA SER A 149 -5.59 -2.19 -5.81
C SER A 149 -4.78 -3.34 -6.40
N LEU A 150 -4.06 -4.10 -5.59
CA LEU A 150 -3.34 -5.28 -6.07
C LEU A 150 -4.30 -6.39 -6.50
N LYS A 151 -5.42 -6.58 -5.81
CA LYS A 151 -6.47 -7.52 -6.24
C LYS A 151 -7.09 -7.15 -7.58
N ASP A 152 -7.40 -5.87 -7.74
CA ASP A 152 -7.95 -5.37 -9.00
C ASP A 152 -6.92 -5.48 -10.14
N THR A 153 -5.63 -5.30 -9.83
CA THR A 153 -4.53 -5.54 -10.77
C THR A 153 -4.37 -7.02 -11.10
N GLU A 154 -4.51 -7.94 -10.14
CA GLU A 154 -4.47 -9.39 -10.37
C GLU A 154 -5.59 -9.81 -11.33
N GLU A 155 -6.81 -9.28 -11.16
CA GLU A 155 -7.92 -9.53 -12.07
C GLU A 155 -7.61 -9.00 -13.48
N LEU A 156 -7.17 -7.75 -13.59
CA LEU A 156 -6.78 -7.13 -14.86
C LEU A 156 -5.70 -7.93 -15.60
N LEU A 157 -4.66 -8.38 -14.90
CA LEU A 157 -3.55 -9.11 -15.53
C LEU A 157 -3.87 -10.58 -15.82
N THR A 158 -4.99 -11.09 -15.30
CA THR A 158 -5.48 -12.45 -15.57
C THR A 158 -6.43 -12.47 -16.76
N ASP A 159 -7.37 -11.53 -16.83
CA ASP A 159 -8.32 -11.40 -17.94
C ASP A 159 -8.62 -9.92 -18.18
N PRO A 160 -7.78 -9.23 -18.96
CA PRO A 160 -7.96 -7.81 -19.22
C PRO A 160 -9.34 -7.52 -19.82
N VAL A 161 -9.79 -8.33 -20.79
CA VAL A 161 -11.05 -8.14 -21.51
C VAL A 161 -12.25 -8.16 -20.55
N SER A 162 -12.34 -9.18 -19.69
CA SER A 162 -13.42 -9.23 -18.69
C SER A 162 -13.33 -8.08 -17.70
N TRP A 163 -12.13 -7.68 -17.30
CA TRP A 163 -11.93 -6.55 -16.39
C TRP A 163 -12.44 -5.25 -17.01
N TYR A 164 -12.07 -4.95 -18.28
CA TYR A 164 -12.55 -3.77 -19.01
C TYR A 164 -14.08 -3.71 -19.02
N GLN A 165 -14.74 -4.80 -19.39
CA GLN A 165 -16.20 -4.87 -19.45
C GLN A 165 -16.84 -4.56 -18.09
N LYS A 166 -16.34 -5.15 -17.00
CA LYS A 166 -16.87 -4.91 -15.65
C LYS A 166 -16.69 -3.45 -15.22
N LYS A 167 -15.55 -2.84 -15.53
CA LYS A 167 -15.25 -1.46 -15.12
C LYS A 167 -15.97 -0.42 -15.97
N GLU A 168 -16.14 -0.64 -17.27
CA GLU A 168 -16.98 0.22 -18.11
C GLU A 168 -18.43 0.21 -17.63
N HIS A 169 -19.02 -0.95 -17.34
CA HIS A 169 -20.39 -1.03 -16.83
C HIS A 169 -20.55 -0.37 -15.46
N SER A 170 -19.59 -0.56 -14.55
CA SER A 170 -19.63 0.05 -13.21
C SER A 170 -19.52 1.59 -13.24
N GLN A 171 -18.91 2.17 -14.29
CA GLN A 171 -18.83 3.63 -14.48
C GLN A 171 -20.13 4.22 -15.05
N LEU A 172 -20.95 3.43 -15.75
CA LEU A 172 -22.20 3.88 -16.36
C LEU A 172 -23.40 3.87 -15.38
N ASP A 173 -23.37 2.99 -14.37
CA ASP A 173 -24.47 2.85 -13.40
C ASP A 173 -24.39 3.83 -12.20
N GLY A 174 -23.39 4.72 -12.20
CA GLY A 174 -23.14 5.70 -11.13
C GLY A 174 -23.50 7.15 -11.47
N ALA A 175 -24.23 7.40 -12.56
CA ALA A 175 -24.69 8.72 -12.99
C ALA A 175 -26.14 9.03 -12.57
#